data_AF-A0A7V9LG39-F1
#
_entry.id   AF-A0A7V9LG39-F1
#
_cell.length_a   1.000
_cell.length_b   1.000
_cell.length_c   1.000
_cell.angle_alpha   90.00
_cell.angle_beta   90.00
_cell.angle_gamma   90.00
#
_symmetry.space_group_name_H-M   'P 1'
#
loop_
_entity.id
_entity.type
_entity.pdbx_description
1 polymer ?
#
loop_
_entity_poly.entity_id
_entity_poly.type
_entity_poly.pdbx_seq_one_letter_code
_entity_poly.pdbx_strand_id
1 'polypeptide(L)'
;GPRAAPARHSDRPLMDVPSAKLIAGRAPAELVSMNLTEGRSLAMVRCAREVAAGRADLADPASDRRLLAIREIGPWTLQCVGLNGRGDPDSLPAGDLAYVKLVGHLASLGRRATVDEVEEFFAPYAPFRGLAGTFALHGHHRLVAEGGPLRLAPDIADAA
;
A
#
# COMPACT_ATOMS: atom_id res chain seq x y z
N GLY A 1 -51.33 -2.89 -9.37
CA GLY A 1 -51.10 -3.29 -7.97
C GLY A 1 -49.70 -2.89 -7.56
N PRO A 2 -49.44 -2.59 -6.27
CA PRO A 2 -48.11 -2.19 -5.84
C PRO A 2 -47.14 -3.37 -6.00
N ARG A 3 -46.06 -3.16 -6.76
CA ARG A 3 -44.96 -4.12 -6.87
C ARG A 3 -44.25 -4.17 -5.53
N ALA A 4 -44.29 -5.31 -4.85
CA ALA A 4 -43.38 -5.58 -3.75
C ALA A 4 -41.94 -5.54 -4.27
N ALA A 5 -41.10 -4.71 -3.66
CA ALA A 5 -39.67 -4.71 -3.93
C ALA A 5 -39.08 -6.07 -3.51
N PRO A 6 -38.23 -6.72 -4.32
CA PRO A 6 -37.61 -7.96 -3.89
C PRO A 6 -36.63 -7.67 -2.76
N ALA A 7 -36.90 -8.24 -1.58
CA ALA A 7 -35.96 -8.28 -0.47
C ALA A 7 -34.72 -9.06 -0.92
N ARG A 8 -33.65 -8.35 -1.27
CA ARG A 8 -32.32 -8.94 -1.48
C ARG A 8 -31.52 -8.83 -0.19
N HIS A 9 -31.96 -9.54 0.85
CA HIS A 9 -31.05 -9.83 1.96
C HIS A 9 -30.30 -11.11 1.61
N SER A 10 -28.97 -11.04 1.61
CA SER A 10 -28.13 -12.22 1.46
C SER A 10 -28.11 -12.96 2.78
N ASP A 11 -28.44 -14.25 2.79
CA ASP A 11 -28.32 -15.12 3.99
C ASP A 11 -26.85 -15.41 4.38
N ARG A 12 -25.87 -14.90 3.62
CA ARG A 12 -24.45 -15.05 3.97
C ARG A 12 -24.12 -14.16 5.18
N PRO A 13 -23.44 -14.70 6.20
CA PRO A 13 -22.95 -13.89 7.30
C PRO A 13 -21.91 -12.88 6.80
N LEU A 14 -21.79 -11.76 7.52
CA LEU A 14 -20.67 -10.85 7.34
C LEU A 14 -19.38 -11.60 7.69
N MET A 15 -18.39 -11.52 6.81
CA MET A 15 -17.09 -12.16 6.98
C MET A 15 -16.04 -11.08 7.21
N ASP A 16 -15.12 -11.37 8.12
CA ASP A 16 -13.93 -10.55 8.38
C ASP A 16 -12.67 -11.26 7.85
N VAL A 17 -11.57 -10.53 7.74
CA VAL A 17 -10.27 -11.07 7.37
C VAL A 17 -9.71 -12.00 8.46
N PRO A 18 -8.83 -12.96 8.11
CA PRO A 18 -8.16 -13.81 9.10
C PRO A 18 -7.37 -13.01 10.14
N SER A 19 -7.47 -13.40 11.42
CA SER A 19 -6.67 -12.80 12.48
C SER A 19 -5.18 -13.13 12.34
N ALA A 20 -4.31 -12.27 12.90
CA ALA A 20 -2.87 -12.54 12.97
C ALA A 20 -2.57 -13.89 13.65
N LYS A 21 -3.31 -14.25 14.71
CA LYS A 21 -3.16 -15.55 15.39
C LYS A 21 -3.44 -16.73 14.46
N LEU A 22 -4.49 -16.63 13.63
CA LEU A 22 -4.81 -17.68 12.66
C LEU A 22 -3.70 -17.82 11.63
N ILE A 23 -3.28 -16.71 11.02
CA ILE A 23 -2.23 -16.69 9.98
C ILE A 23 -0.86 -17.13 10.52
N ALA A 24 -0.51 -16.76 11.75
CA ALA A 24 0.77 -17.14 12.38
C ALA A 24 0.98 -18.66 12.48
N GLY A 25 -0.13 -19.41 12.60
CA GLY A 25 -0.16 -20.87 12.67
C GLY A 25 -0.37 -21.58 11.33
N ARG A 26 -0.42 -20.86 10.20
CA ARG A 26 -0.52 -21.47 8.87
C ARG A 26 0.86 -21.83 8.32
N ALA A 27 0.90 -22.87 7.50
CA ALA A 27 2.09 -23.15 6.70
C ALA A 27 2.12 -22.19 5.50
N PRO A 28 3.27 -21.59 5.14
CA PRO A 28 3.35 -20.72 3.96
C PRO A 28 2.83 -21.37 2.67
N ALA A 29 3.01 -22.68 2.51
CA ALA A 29 2.49 -23.44 1.35
C ALA A 29 0.95 -23.41 1.24
N GLU A 30 0.22 -23.33 2.37
CA GLU A 30 -1.24 -23.17 2.34
C GLU A 30 -1.62 -21.85 1.65
N LEU A 31 -0.89 -20.77 1.95
CA LEU A 31 -1.11 -19.45 1.35
C LEU A 31 -0.69 -19.41 -0.12
N VAL A 32 0.39 -20.12 -0.48
CA VAL A 32 0.80 -20.28 -1.88
C VAL A 32 -0.30 -20.99 -2.68
N SER A 33 -0.97 -21.98 -2.11
CA SER A 33 -2.12 -22.64 -2.77
C SER A 33 -3.31 -21.71 -3.03
N MET A 34 -3.33 -20.55 -2.38
CA MET A 34 -4.31 -19.47 -2.57
C MET A 34 -3.80 -18.34 -3.49
N ASN A 35 -2.82 -18.63 -4.35
CA ASN A 35 -2.21 -17.72 -5.31
C ASN A 35 -1.36 -16.59 -4.73
N LEU A 36 -0.84 -16.72 -3.51
CA LEU A 36 0.25 -15.86 -3.04
C LEU A 36 1.59 -16.36 -3.56
N THR A 37 2.52 -15.44 -3.82
CA THR A 37 3.92 -15.82 -4.08
C THR A 37 4.55 -16.40 -2.82
N GLU A 38 5.59 -17.22 -2.97
CA GLU A 38 6.33 -17.76 -1.82
C GLU A 38 6.84 -16.66 -0.89
N GLY A 39 7.45 -15.61 -1.44
CA GLY A 39 7.94 -14.46 -0.68
C GLY A 39 6.84 -13.78 0.13
N ARG A 40 5.70 -13.47 -0.49
CA ARG A 40 4.56 -12.83 0.18
C ARG A 40 3.94 -13.74 1.24
N SER A 41 3.83 -15.03 0.97
CA SER A 41 3.34 -16.02 1.94
C SER A 41 4.24 -16.08 3.18
N LEU A 42 5.57 -16.11 2.99
CA LEU A 42 6.53 -16.08 4.08
C LEU A 42 6.47 -14.77 4.87
N ALA A 43 6.42 -13.63 4.19
CA ALA A 43 6.32 -12.32 4.82
C ALA A 43 5.04 -12.16 5.65
N MET A 44 3.90 -12.60 5.10
CA MET A 44 2.62 -12.55 5.79
C MET A 44 2.61 -13.41 7.07
N VAL A 45 3.13 -14.64 7.02
CA VAL A 45 3.24 -15.49 8.22
C VAL A 45 4.21 -14.91 9.25
N ARG A 46 5.36 -14.36 8.81
CA ARG A 46 6.34 -13.72 9.71
C ARG A 46 5.74 -12.50 10.40
N CYS A 47 5.10 -11.61 9.65
CA CYS A 47 4.41 -10.44 10.19
C CYS A 47 3.33 -10.87 11.20
N ALA A 48 2.49 -11.83 10.82
CA ALA A 48 1.45 -12.35 11.69
C ALA A 48 2.01 -12.94 13.01
N ARG A 49 3.18 -13.57 12.99
CA ARG A 49 3.86 -14.07 14.21
C ARG A 49 4.38 -12.95 15.10
N GLU A 50 4.89 -11.86 14.53
CA GLU A 50 5.30 -10.69 15.32
C GLU A 50 4.10 -10.07 16.04
N VAL A 51 2.97 -9.94 15.34
CA VAL A 51 1.73 -9.37 15.87
C VAL A 51 1.08 -10.32 16.89
N ALA A 52 0.92 -11.60 16.56
CA ALA A 52 0.29 -12.58 17.45
C ALA A 52 1.08 -12.81 18.75
N ALA A 53 2.39 -12.55 18.74
CA ALA A 53 3.23 -12.62 19.92
C ALA A 53 3.31 -11.29 20.70
N GLY A 54 2.60 -10.24 20.27
CA GLY A 54 2.61 -8.92 20.89
C GLY A 54 3.93 -8.15 20.75
N ARG A 55 4.81 -8.56 19.81
CA ARG A 55 6.10 -7.88 19.58
C ARG A 55 6.00 -6.72 18.59
N ALA A 56 4.93 -6.69 17.82
CA ALA A 56 4.56 -5.59 16.93
C ALA A 56 3.06 -5.32 17.09
N ASP A 57 2.70 -4.07 17.32
CA ASP A 57 1.33 -3.58 17.21
C ASP A 57 1.19 -2.80 15.90
N LEU A 58 0.29 -3.25 15.01
CA LEU A 58 0.06 -2.58 13.74
C LEU A 58 -0.58 -1.18 13.92
N ALA A 59 -1.20 -0.89 15.06
CA ALA A 59 -1.71 0.44 15.38
C ALA A 59 -0.60 1.42 15.80
N ASP A 60 0.56 0.92 16.24
CA ASP A 60 1.68 1.73 16.72
C ASP A 60 2.78 1.87 15.65
N PRO A 61 3.06 3.10 15.16
CA PRO A 61 4.18 3.36 14.25
C PRO A 61 5.55 2.93 14.78
N ALA A 62 5.75 2.82 16.11
CA ALA A 62 7.02 2.34 16.65
C ALA A 62 7.34 0.89 16.22
N SER A 63 6.33 0.10 15.87
CA SER A 63 6.48 -1.27 15.37
C SER A 63 7.08 -1.35 13.97
N ASP A 64 7.06 -0.25 13.20
CA ASP A 64 7.49 -0.21 11.80
C ASP A 64 8.94 -0.64 11.62
N ARG A 65 9.84 -0.21 12.53
CA ARG A 65 11.25 -0.63 12.52
C ARG A 65 11.39 -2.15 12.57
N ARG A 66 10.53 -2.82 13.33
CA ARG A 66 10.55 -4.27 13.47
C ARG A 66 10.01 -4.96 12.22
N LEU A 67 8.95 -4.40 11.63
CA LEU A 67 8.33 -4.94 10.43
C LEU A 67 9.23 -4.78 9.19
N LEU A 68 10.01 -3.70 9.09
CA LEU A 68 11.01 -3.50 8.03
C LEU A 68 12.09 -4.59 7.97
N ALA A 69 12.35 -5.28 9.08
CA ALA A 69 13.30 -6.39 9.09
C ALA A 69 12.77 -7.65 8.37
N ILE A 70 11.48 -7.68 8.03
CA ILE A 70 10.85 -8.78 7.30
C ILE A 70 11.01 -8.51 5.81
N ARG A 71 11.78 -9.38 5.11
CA ARG A 71 11.87 -9.35 3.65
C ARG A 71 10.48 -9.29 3.01
N GLU A 72 10.35 -8.51 1.94
CA GLU A 72 9.09 -8.12 1.26
C GLU A 72 8.29 -6.98 1.93
N ILE A 73 8.65 -6.56 3.15
CA ILE A 73 8.05 -5.37 3.79
C ILE A 73 9.04 -4.22 3.67
N GLY A 74 8.73 -3.28 2.77
CA GLY A 74 9.54 -2.08 2.55
C GLY A 74 8.87 -0.80 3.05
N PRO A 75 9.55 0.36 2.90
CA PRO A 75 9.01 1.66 3.28
C PRO A 75 7.64 1.95 2.65
N TRP A 76 7.46 1.64 1.36
CA TRP A 76 6.17 1.78 0.67
C TRP A 76 5.04 1.01 1.38
N THR A 77 5.30 -0.24 1.80
CA THR A 77 4.30 -1.06 2.50
C THR A 77 3.90 -0.44 3.83
N LEU A 78 4.85 0.11 4.59
CA LEU A 78 4.56 0.74 5.86
C LEU A 78 3.88 2.10 5.71
N GLN A 79 4.22 2.87 4.68
CA GLN A 79 3.48 4.07 4.33
C GLN A 79 2.02 3.73 3.97
N CYS A 80 1.77 2.62 3.27
CA CYS A 80 0.40 2.12 3.05
C CYS A 80 -0.30 1.75 4.36
N VAL A 81 0.39 1.14 5.32
CA VAL A 81 -0.14 0.83 6.67
C VAL A 81 -0.45 2.12 7.43
N GLY A 82 0.42 3.13 7.39
CA GLY A 82 0.17 4.44 7.99
C GLY A 82 -1.10 5.07 7.43
N LEU A 83 -1.18 5.22 6.10
CA LEU A 83 -2.31 5.89 5.45
C LEU A 83 -3.63 5.13 5.60
N ASN A 84 -3.65 3.84 5.24
CA ASN A 84 -4.90 3.07 5.11
C ASN A 84 -5.23 2.25 6.36
N GLY A 85 -4.21 1.87 7.14
CA GLY A 85 -4.39 1.07 8.35
C GLY A 85 -4.56 1.92 9.61
N ARG A 86 -3.70 2.93 9.79
CA ARG A 86 -3.70 3.81 10.97
C ARG A 86 -4.49 5.10 10.77
N GLY A 87 -4.81 5.45 9.52
CA GLY A 87 -5.48 6.71 9.20
C GLY A 87 -4.57 7.93 9.38
N ASP A 88 -3.24 7.75 9.27
CA ASP A 88 -2.27 8.84 9.32
C ASP A 88 -2.33 9.65 8.00
N PRO A 89 -2.84 10.90 8.03
CA PRO A 89 -3.03 11.67 6.80
C PRO A 89 -1.71 12.19 6.21
N ASP A 90 -0.60 12.13 6.96
CA ASP A 90 0.72 12.53 6.48
C ASP A 90 1.52 11.37 5.88
N SER A 91 1.08 10.13 6.09
CA SER A 91 1.75 8.95 5.55
C SER A 91 1.56 8.84 4.05
N LEU A 92 2.56 9.25 3.27
CA LEU A 92 2.54 9.22 1.81
C LEU A 92 3.27 7.97 1.31
N PRO A 93 2.61 7.06 0.56
CA PRO A 93 3.28 5.94 -0.11
C PRO A 93 4.14 6.38 -1.30
N ALA A 94 5.15 7.24 -1.09
CA ALA A 94 5.85 7.97 -2.15
C ALA A 94 6.48 7.08 -3.23
N GLY A 95 6.86 5.85 -2.88
CA GLY A 95 7.36 4.85 -3.84
C GLY A 95 6.29 4.19 -4.73
N ASP A 96 5.02 4.55 -4.62
CA ASP A 96 3.97 3.98 -5.46
C ASP A 96 4.15 4.35 -6.93
N LEU A 97 3.94 3.39 -7.82
CA LEU A 97 4.06 3.58 -9.26
C LEU A 97 3.16 4.72 -9.78
N ALA A 98 1.99 4.93 -9.17
CA ALA A 98 1.09 5.99 -9.55
C ALA A 98 1.66 7.37 -9.20
N TYR A 99 2.28 7.54 -8.03
CA TYR A 99 2.89 8.80 -7.61
C TYR A 99 4.12 9.15 -8.45
N VAL A 100 5.05 8.22 -8.65
CA VAL A 100 6.26 8.49 -9.44
C VAL A 100 5.93 8.84 -10.90
N LYS A 101 4.86 8.26 -11.46
CA LYS A 101 4.36 8.64 -12.79
C LYS A 101 3.68 10.00 -12.76
N LEU A 102 2.82 10.26 -11.78
CA LEU A 102 2.09 11.52 -11.68
C LEU A 102 3.08 12.69 -11.53
N VAL A 103 3.98 12.62 -10.56
CA VAL A 103 4.99 13.66 -10.31
C VAL A 103 5.93 13.80 -11.51
N GLY A 104 6.35 12.69 -12.13
CA GLY A 104 7.15 12.74 -13.36
C GLY A 104 6.51 13.54 -14.49
N HIS A 105 5.18 13.48 -14.63
CA HIS A 105 4.43 14.30 -15.59
C HIS A 105 4.24 15.74 -15.10
N LEU A 106 3.77 15.94 -13.87
CA LEU A 106 3.47 17.26 -13.34
C LEU A 106 4.71 18.16 -13.23
N ALA A 107 5.85 17.56 -12.90
CA ALA A 107 7.15 18.24 -12.85
C ALA A 107 7.91 18.20 -14.19
N SER A 108 7.30 17.68 -15.27
CA SER A 108 7.89 17.62 -16.62
C SER A 108 9.29 16.99 -16.67
N LEU A 109 9.54 15.93 -15.90
CA LEU A 109 10.86 15.33 -15.75
C LEU A 109 11.32 14.52 -16.98
N GLY A 110 10.39 14.16 -17.88
CA GLY A 110 10.67 13.25 -19.01
C GLY A 110 10.97 11.80 -18.61
N ARG A 111 10.89 11.50 -17.30
CA ARG A 111 11.04 10.19 -16.67
C ARG A 111 10.10 10.10 -15.47
N ARG A 112 9.94 8.90 -14.91
CA ARG A 112 9.31 8.75 -13.60
C ARG A 112 10.14 9.51 -12.56
N ALA A 113 9.45 10.10 -11.59
CA ALA A 113 10.10 10.72 -10.44
C ALA A 113 10.78 9.66 -9.56
N THR A 114 11.81 10.06 -8.83
CA THR A 114 12.38 9.27 -7.73
C THR A 114 11.46 9.36 -6.52
N VAL A 115 11.68 8.52 -5.49
CA VAL A 115 10.92 8.61 -4.24
C VAL A 115 11.12 9.97 -3.57
N ASP A 116 12.36 10.45 -3.55
CA ASP A 116 12.72 11.74 -2.95
C ASP A 116 12.05 12.91 -3.68
N GLU A 117 11.97 12.87 -5.02
CA GLU A 117 11.26 13.88 -5.81
C GLU A 117 9.75 13.86 -5.52
N VAL A 118 9.16 12.69 -5.25
CA VAL A 118 7.75 12.59 -4.81
C VAL A 118 7.58 13.18 -3.41
N GLU A 119 8.47 12.85 -2.47
CA GLU A 119 8.44 13.42 -1.11
C GLU A 119 8.59 14.95 -1.13
N GLU A 120 9.51 15.48 -1.94
CA GLU A 120 9.70 16.93 -2.12
C GLU A 120 8.47 17.59 -2.75
N PHE A 121 7.90 16.98 -3.80
CA PHE A 121 6.70 17.50 -4.46
C PHE A 121 5.53 17.63 -3.49
N PHE A 122 5.38 16.67 -2.57
CA PHE A 122 4.30 16.69 -1.58
C PHE A 122 4.67 17.40 -0.27
N ALA A 123 5.93 17.76 -0.02
CA ALA A 123 6.36 18.42 1.22
C ALA A 123 5.51 19.65 1.63
N PRO A 124 5.07 20.53 0.70
CA PRO A 124 4.23 21.68 1.06
C PRO A 124 2.85 21.32 1.63
N TYR A 125 2.40 20.07 1.48
CA TYR A 125 1.10 19.60 1.96
C TYR A 125 1.16 19.00 3.37
N ALA A 126 2.30 19.00 4.04
CA ALA A 126 2.38 18.58 5.45
C ALA A 126 1.43 19.43 6.33
N PRO A 127 0.74 18.84 7.32
CA PRO A 127 0.81 17.45 7.79
C PRO A 127 -0.23 16.52 7.13
N PHE A 128 -0.55 16.72 5.85
CA PHE A 128 -1.58 15.98 5.12
C PHE A 128 -1.07 15.41 3.80
N ARG A 129 0.23 15.06 3.71
CA ARG A 129 0.86 14.61 2.45
C ARG A 129 0.18 13.38 1.84
N GLY A 130 -0.14 12.36 2.64
CA GLY A 130 -0.83 11.16 2.18
C GLY A 130 -2.25 11.44 1.68
N LEU A 131 -2.97 12.35 2.35
CA LEU A 131 -4.30 12.77 1.92
C LEU A 131 -4.26 13.59 0.63
N ALA A 132 -3.33 14.55 0.52
CA ALA A 132 -3.09 15.31 -0.70
C ALA A 132 -2.72 14.40 -1.88
N GLY A 133 -1.87 13.40 -1.64
CA GLY A 133 -1.54 12.35 -2.61
C GLY A 133 -2.79 11.58 -3.07
N THR A 134 -3.63 11.16 -2.14
CA THR A 134 -4.88 10.44 -2.44
C THR A 134 -5.80 11.25 -3.37
N PHE A 135 -5.95 12.55 -3.10
CA PHE A 135 -6.74 13.43 -3.98
C PHE A 135 -6.07 13.69 -5.33
N ALA A 136 -4.75 13.86 -5.37
CA ALA A 136 -4.00 14.03 -6.61
C ALA A 136 -4.15 12.81 -7.53
N LEU A 137 -4.24 11.61 -6.95
CA LEU A 137 -4.50 10.38 -7.70
C LEU A 137 -5.94 10.26 -8.24
N HIS A 138 -6.92 10.99 -7.72
CA HIS A 138 -8.31 10.88 -8.19
C HIS A 138 -8.50 11.28 -9.68
N GLY A 139 -7.55 12.04 -10.25
CA GLY A 139 -7.52 12.41 -11.68
C GLY A 139 -6.32 11.88 -12.47
N HIS A 140 -5.42 11.10 -11.86
CA HIS A 140 -4.10 10.82 -12.45
C HIS A 140 -4.16 10.02 -13.75
N HIS A 141 -5.12 9.12 -13.91
CA HIS A 141 -5.22 8.29 -15.13
C HIS A 141 -5.37 9.12 -16.40
N ARG A 142 -6.09 10.25 -16.33
CA ARG A 142 -6.26 11.16 -17.48
C ARG A 142 -4.93 11.86 -17.80
N LEU A 143 -4.32 12.46 -16.80
CA LEU A 143 -3.05 13.20 -16.94
C LEU A 143 -1.90 12.30 -17.42
N VAL A 144 -1.81 11.08 -16.88
CA VAL A 144 -0.79 10.09 -17.26
C VAL A 144 -1.06 9.48 -18.63
N ALA A 145 -2.31 9.46 -19.11
CA ALA A 145 -2.63 9.00 -20.46
C ALA A 145 -2.34 10.07 -21.54
N GLU A 146 -2.50 11.35 -21.20
CA GLU A 146 -2.17 12.48 -22.08
C GLU A 146 -0.65 12.68 -22.20
N GLY A 147 0.08 12.42 -21.12
CA GLY A 147 1.53 12.36 -21.13
C GLY A 147 2.04 11.06 -21.73
N GLY A 148 3.00 11.14 -22.65
CA GLY A 148 3.61 9.94 -23.24
C GLY A 148 4.25 9.01 -22.19
N PRO A 149 4.59 7.77 -22.56
CA PRO A 149 5.15 6.80 -21.61
C PRO A 149 6.47 7.26 -21.00
N LEU A 150 6.54 7.29 -19.67
CA LEU A 150 7.75 7.64 -18.92
C LEU A 150 8.63 6.43 -18.63
N ARG A 151 9.93 6.57 -18.91
CA ARG A 151 10.98 5.61 -18.53
C ARG A 151 11.25 5.66 -17.02
N LEU A 152 11.85 4.60 -16.49
CA LEU A 152 12.33 4.57 -15.11
C LEU A 152 13.38 5.65 -14.87
N ALA A 153 13.44 6.16 -13.64
CA ALA A 153 14.54 7.01 -13.23
C ALA A 153 15.86 6.21 -13.23
N PRO A 154 17.00 6.83 -13.63
CA PRO A 154 18.27 6.12 -13.82
C PRO A 154 18.74 5.37 -12.57
N ASP A 155 18.46 5.91 -11.38
CA ASP A 155 18.83 5.41 -10.06
C ASP A 155 17.99 4.20 -9.58
N ILE A 156 16.83 3.95 -10.18
CA ILE A 156 15.98 2.79 -9.87
C ILE A 156 16.28 1.59 -10.78
N ALA A 157 16.90 1.81 -11.95
CA ALA A 157 17.18 0.75 -12.92
C ALA A 157 18.26 -0.25 -12.45
N ASP A 158 19.16 0.17 -11.56
CA ASP A 158 20.30 -0.63 -11.09
C ASP A 158 20.01 -1.42 -9.79
N ALA A 159 18.79 -1.30 -9.23
CA ALA A 159 18.40 -1.93 -7.97
C ALA A 159 17.46 -3.16 -8.12
N ALA A 160 17.26 -3.65 -9.35
CA ALA A 160 16.37 -4.76 -9.70
C ALA A 160 17.08 -6.11 -9.81
#